data_AF-A0A1H8XY32-F1
#
_entry.id   AF-A0A1H8XY32-F1
#
_cell.length_a   1.000
_cell.length_b   1.000
_cell.length_c   1.000
_cell.angle_alpha   90.00
_cell.angle_beta   90.00
_cell.angle_gamma   90.00
#
_symmetry.space_group_name_H-M   'P 1'
#
loop_
_entity.id
_entity.type
_entity.pdbx_description
1 polymer ?
#
loop_
_entity_poly.entity_id
_entity_poly.type
_entity_poly.pdbx_seq_one_letter_code
_entity_poly.pdbx_strand_id
1 'polypeptide(L)'
;MYLKPFCLILLIAFPLAIFAQSNYHAGYILKNNGDTVKGYINYRDWQQSPILVDFKVEKTGNQVQQLDAKAIKGFGISGAETYMSYTGPVSMDKTSFPDLPDGFDTTQTVASIFLKRLATGEHLTLFKHRDDIKTRFFIAETAAEPAELRYQT
;
A
#
# COMPACT_ATOMS: atom_id res chain seq x y z
N MET A 1 42.47 30.93 19.44
CA MET A 1 41.45 31.53 18.55
C MET A 1 40.09 31.10 19.10
N TYR A 2 39.44 31.94 19.91
CA TYR A 2 38.20 31.57 20.61
C TYR A 2 37.05 31.55 19.59
N LEU A 3 36.50 30.36 19.34
CA LEU A 3 35.31 30.20 18.51
C LEU A 3 34.15 30.90 19.24
N LYS A 4 33.64 32.00 18.67
CA LYS A 4 32.53 32.78 19.27
C LYS A 4 31.33 31.86 19.51
N PRO A 5 30.72 31.84 20.71
CA PRO A 5 29.58 30.97 21.04
C PRO A 5 28.35 31.22 20.14
N PHE A 6 28.28 32.40 19.50
CA PHE A 6 27.28 32.74 18.50
C PHE A 6 27.27 31.80 17.28
N CYS A 7 28.43 31.28 16.88
CA CYS A 7 28.55 30.37 15.74
C CYS A 7 28.01 28.97 16.06
N LEU A 8 28.07 28.56 17.33
CA LEU A 8 27.58 27.27 17.80
C LEU A 8 26.04 27.23 17.87
N ILE A 9 25.41 28.35 18.23
CA ILE A 9 23.94 28.48 18.30
C ILE A 9 23.31 28.42 16.90
N LEU A 10 23.96 29.01 15.89
CA LEU A 10 23.48 28.99 14.50
C LEU A 10 23.50 27.58 13.90
N LEU A 11 24.44 26.72 14.32
CA LEU A 11 24.57 25.35 13.83
C LEU A 11 23.49 24.41 14.41
N ILE A 12 22.99 24.70 15.62
CA ILE A 12 21.96 23.90 16.31
C ILE A 12 20.54 24.28 15.85
N ALA A 13 20.34 25.51 15.34
CA ALA A 13 19.02 25.97 14.87
C ALA A 13 18.65 25.46 13.45
N PHE A 14 19.57 24.80 12.74
CA PHE A 14 19.39 24.45 11.32
C PHE A 14 18.55 23.19 11.00
N PRO A 15 18.26 22.21 11.89
CA PRO A 15 17.54 21.01 11.48
C PRO A 15 16.00 21.10 11.51
N LEU A 16 15.39 22.29 11.65
CA LEU A 16 13.91 22.40 11.73
C LEU A 16 13.19 22.29 10.37
N ALA A 17 13.91 22.10 9.27
CA ALA A 17 13.34 21.88 7.94
C ALA A 17 13.35 20.39 7.55
N ILE A 18 12.82 19.51 8.41
CA ILE A 18 12.49 18.14 8.01
C ILE A 18 11.23 18.21 7.14
N PHE A 19 11.39 18.63 5.89
CA PHE A 19 10.35 18.39 4.88
C PHE A 19 10.30 16.88 4.68
N ALA A 20 9.18 16.26 5.06
CA ALA A 20 8.84 14.94 4.56
C ALA A 20 8.79 15.03 3.02
N GLN A 21 9.87 14.66 2.35
CA GLN A 21 9.97 14.77 0.90
C GLN A 21 8.95 13.83 0.28
N SER A 22 7.94 14.38 -0.39
CA SER A 22 7.02 13.59 -1.18
C SER A 22 7.76 12.92 -2.33
N ASN A 23 7.55 11.63 -2.52
CA ASN A 23 8.27 10.81 -3.49
C ASN A 23 7.32 10.43 -4.64
N TYR A 24 6.97 11.41 -5.48
CA TYR A 24 6.01 11.22 -6.57
C TYR A 24 6.66 10.56 -7.79
N HIS A 25 6.19 9.35 -8.12
CA HIS A 25 6.60 8.58 -9.30
C HIS A 25 5.49 8.50 -10.33
N ALA A 26 5.85 8.41 -11.61
CA ALA A 26 4.87 8.21 -12.68
C ALA A 26 4.09 6.92 -12.46
N GLY A 27 2.78 6.97 -12.64
CA GLY A 27 1.89 5.87 -12.37
C GLY A 27 0.48 6.11 -12.93
N TYR A 28 -0.46 5.34 -12.42
CA TYR A 28 -1.86 5.43 -12.84
C TYR A 28 -2.79 4.90 -11.75
N ILE A 29 -4.05 5.31 -11.83
CA ILE A 29 -5.17 4.71 -11.10
C ILE A 29 -6.15 4.11 -12.10
N LEU A 30 -6.79 3.00 -11.73
CA LEU A 30 -7.98 2.48 -12.40
C LEU A 30 -9.20 2.91 -11.61
N LYS A 31 -10.10 3.66 -12.22
CA LYS A 31 -11.37 4.03 -11.61
C LYS A 31 -12.34 2.86 -11.63
N ASN A 32 -13.35 2.90 -10.76
CA ASN A 32 -14.37 1.85 -10.67
C ASN A 32 -15.20 1.71 -11.96
N ASN A 33 -15.31 2.77 -12.77
CA ASN A 33 -15.96 2.76 -14.08
C ASN A 33 -15.10 2.13 -15.20
N GLY A 34 -13.87 1.67 -14.89
CA GLY A 34 -12.96 1.03 -15.85
C GLY A 34 -11.96 1.97 -16.52
N ASP A 35 -12.11 3.29 -16.39
CA ASP A 35 -11.16 4.23 -16.95
C ASP A 35 -9.81 4.16 -16.23
N THR A 36 -8.73 4.36 -16.99
CA THR A 36 -7.39 4.54 -16.45
C THR A 36 -6.99 6.01 -16.50
N VAL A 37 -6.58 6.56 -15.35
CA VAL A 37 -6.08 7.95 -15.26
C VAL A 37 -4.59 7.91 -14.97
N LYS A 38 -3.79 8.46 -15.89
CA LYS A 38 -2.34 8.61 -15.72
C LYS A 38 -2.04 9.77 -14.79
N GLY A 39 -0.97 9.65 -14.02
CA GLY A 39 -0.51 10.71 -13.12
C GLY A 39 0.69 10.26 -12.32
N TYR A 40 0.71 10.66 -11.05
CA TYR A 40 1.83 10.47 -10.15
C TYR A 40 1.35 9.96 -8.80
N ILE A 41 2.01 8.93 -8.30
CA ILE A 41 1.73 8.30 -7.01
C ILE A 41 2.86 8.63 -6.04
N ASN A 42 2.52 9.08 -4.83
CA ASN A 42 3.48 9.26 -3.75
C ASN A 42 3.92 7.89 -3.22
N TYR A 43 5.02 7.35 -3.75
CA TYR A 43 5.49 6.02 -3.43
C TYR A 43 6.36 6.03 -2.17
N ARG A 44 5.99 5.21 -1.18
CA ARG A 44 6.66 5.18 0.13
C ARG A 44 7.34 3.85 0.45
N ASP A 45 7.63 3.02 -0.56
CA ASP A 45 8.21 1.67 -0.44
C ASP A 45 7.58 0.88 0.73
N TRP A 46 6.27 0.66 0.62
CA TRP A 46 5.48 0.30 1.78
C TRP A 46 5.81 -1.12 2.28
N GLN A 47 6.21 -1.20 3.55
CA GLN A 47 6.37 -2.48 4.26
C GLN A 47 5.02 -3.18 4.47
N GLN A 48 3.97 -2.41 4.79
CA GLN A 48 2.58 -2.86 4.85
C GLN A 48 1.84 -2.45 3.58
N SER A 49 0.77 -3.14 3.20
CA SER A 49 -0.10 -2.65 2.13
C SER A 49 -0.65 -1.27 2.50
N PRO A 50 -0.62 -0.29 1.59
CA PRO A 50 -1.16 1.02 1.89
C PRO A 50 -2.66 0.92 2.17
N ILE A 51 -3.16 1.76 3.07
CA ILE A 51 -4.62 1.96 3.27
C ILE A 51 -5.10 3.09 2.35
N LEU A 52 -4.27 4.13 2.21
CA LEU A 52 -4.48 5.29 1.36
C LEU A 52 -3.28 5.47 0.43
N VAL A 53 -3.56 5.94 -0.78
CA VAL A 53 -2.56 6.35 -1.76
C VAL A 53 -2.77 7.80 -2.16
N ASP A 54 -1.71 8.61 -2.12
CA ASP A 54 -1.74 9.99 -2.61
C ASP A 54 -1.47 10.00 -4.12
N PHE A 55 -2.43 10.51 -4.88
CA PHE A 55 -2.37 10.65 -6.33
C PHE A 55 -2.42 12.12 -6.77
N LYS A 56 -1.66 12.45 -7.81
CA LYS A 56 -1.72 13.72 -8.52
C LYS A 56 -1.84 13.48 -10.02
N VAL A 57 -2.65 14.27 -10.72
CA VAL A 57 -2.68 14.22 -12.19
C VAL A 57 -1.40 14.83 -12.77
N GLU A 58 -0.97 15.95 -12.22
CA GLU A 58 0.25 16.66 -12.63
C GLU A 58 1.31 16.63 -11.53
N LYS A 59 2.58 16.42 -11.90
CA LYS A 59 3.69 16.27 -10.95
C LYS A 59 3.87 17.51 -10.07
N THR A 60 3.78 18.69 -10.67
CA THR A 60 3.96 20.00 -10.03
C THR A 60 2.64 20.58 -9.51
N GLY A 61 1.52 19.87 -9.68
CA GLY A 61 0.22 20.31 -9.19
C GLY A 61 0.14 20.28 -7.66
N ASN A 62 -0.63 21.22 -7.10
CA ASN A 62 -0.88 21.28 -5.65
C ASN A 62 -2.05 20.39 -5.21
N GLN A 63 -2.87 19.92 -6.14
CA GLN A 63 -4.03 19.09 -5.84
C GLN A 63 -3.60 17.64 -5.62
N VAL A 64 -3.77 17.14 -4.39
CA VAL A 64 -3.54 15.75 -4.00
C VAL A 64 -4.88 15.08 -3.77
N GLN A 65 -5.08 13.93 -4.38
CA GLN A 65 -6.23 13.06 -4.12
C GLN A 65 -5.76 11.90 -3.25
N GLN A 66 -6.41 11.70 -2.09
CA GLN A 66 -6.18 10.51 -1.27
C GLN A 66 -7.25 9.48 -1.60
N LEU A 67 -6.81 8.30 -2.02
CA LEU A 67 -7.68 7.24 -2.54
C LEU A 67 -7.47 5.97 -1.71
N ASP A 68 -8.57 5.33 -1.32
CA ASP A 68 -8.57 4.01 -0.68
C ASP A 68 -9.03 2.92 -1.67
N ALA A 69 -9.06 1.68 -1.21
CA ALA A 69 -9.49 0.54 -2.02
C ALA A 69 -11.00 0.57 -2.37
N LYS A 70 -11.81 1.43 -1.75
CA LYS A 70 -13.22 1.62 -2.10
C LYS A 70 -13.37 2.61 -3.26
N ALA A 71 -12.53 3.64 -3.28
CA ALA A 71 -12.59 4.73 -4.24
C ALA A 71 -12.12 4.35 -5.65
N ILE A 72 -11.18 3.41 -5.76
CA ILE A 72 -10.58 3.00 -7.03
C ILE A 72 -10.53 1.48 -7.15
N LYS A 73 -10.39 0.98 -8.39
CA LYS A 73 -10.27 -0.44 -8.72
C LYS A 73 -8.84 -0.95 -8.54
N GLY A 74 -7.86 -0.04 -8.54
CA GLY A 74 -6.45 -0.34 -8.33
C GLY A 74 -5.56 0.81 -8.77
N PHE A 75 -4.25 0.65 -8.60
CA PHE A 75 -3.26 1.63 -9.04
C PHE A 75 -1.94 0.95 -9.37
N GLY A 76 -1.07 1.64 -10.10
CA GLY A 76 0.26 1.17 -10.41
C GLY A 76 1.30 2.28 -10.39
N ILE A 77 2.50 1.93 -9.94
CA ILE A 77 3.71 2.73 -10.12
C ILE A 77 4.46 2.14 -11.31
N SER A 78 4.69 2.96 -12.34
CA SER A 78 5.29 2.51 -13.59
C SER A 78 6.68 1.91 -13.36
N GLY A 79 6.87 0.66 -13.77
CA GLY A 79 8.16 -0.06 -13.62
C GLY A 79 8.45 -0.58 -12.21
N ALA A 80 7.52 -0.46 -11.26
CA ALA A 80 7.70 -0.92 -9.89
C ALA A 80 6.57 -1.87 -9.46
N GLU A 81 5.51 -1.34 -8.87
CA GLU A 81 4.49 -2.14 -8.18
C GLU A 81 3.09 -1.88 -8.73
N THR A 82 2.24 -2.90 -8.70
CA THR A 82 0.82 -2.77 -9.04
C THR A 82 -0.04 -3.31 -7.93
N TYR A 83 -1.13 -2.61 -7.66
CA TYR A 83 -2.10 -2.93 -6.64
C TYR A 83 -3.50 -3.02 -7.25
N MET A 84 -4.27 -3.98 -6.77
CA MET A 84 -5.68 -4.13 -7.08
C MET A 84 -6.50 -3.94 -5.82
N SER A 85 -7.66 -3.30 -5.95
CA SER A 85 -8.61 -3.23 -4.86
C SER A 85 -9.39 -4.53 -4.76
N TYR A 86 -9.56 -5.01 -3.54
CA TYR A 86 -10.36 -6.18 -3.20
C TYR A 86 -11.36 -5.77 -2.13
N THR A 87 -12.62 -6.17 -2.30
CA THR A 87 -13.63 -6.04 -1.25
C THR A 87 -14.24 -7.41 -1.01
N GLY A 88 -14.02 -7.96 0.18
CA GLY A 88 -14.46 -9.30 0.51
C GLY A 88 -13.97 -9.76 1.87
N PRO A 89 -14.19 -11.05 2.21
CA PRO A 89 -13.75 -11.61 3.46
C PRO A 89 -12.21 -11.64 3.54
N VAL A 90 -11.68 -11.16 4.65
CA VAL A 90 -10.26 -11.29 5.02
C VAL A 90 -10.18 -11.96 6.37
N SER A 91 -9.27 -12.91 6.51
CA SER A 91 -9.05 -13.62 7.77
C SER A 91 -8.44 -12.72 8.85
N MET A 92 -8.81 -12.94 10.10
CA MET A 92 -8.39 -12.12 11.25
C MET A 92 -7.49 -12.87 12.23
N ASP A 93 -7.22 -14.16 11.98
CA ASP A 93 -6.32 -14.95 12.80
C ASP A 93 -4.91 -14.36 12.80
N LYS A 94 -4.29 -14.42 13.97
CA LYS A 94 -2.91 -14.00 14.18
C LYS A 94 -1.98 -15.19 13.96
N THR A 95 -0.92 -14.96 13.19
CA THR A 95 0.02 -16.02 12.78
C THR A 95 1.44 -15.78 13.30
N SER A 96 1.63 -14.79 14.19
CA SER A 96 2.93 -14.43 14.74
C SER A 96 2.95 -14.51 16.27
N PHE A 97 4.03 -15.09 16.82
CA PHE A 97 4.31 -15.08 18.26
C PHE A 97 4.56 -13.65 18.77
N PRO A 98 4.14 -13.28 19.99
CA PRO A 98 3.49 -14.12 21.01
C PRO A 98 1.98 -14.28 20.84
N ASP A 99 1.38 -13.60 19.87
CA ASP A 99 -0.06 -13.49 19.75
C ASP A 99 -0.72 -14.68 18.99
N LEU A 100 -0.15 -15.88 19.09
CA LEU A 100 -0.75 -17.07 18.50
C LEU A 100 -1.96 -17.50 19.32
N PRO A 101 -3.13 -17.77 18.72
CA PRO A 101 -4.27 -18.28 19.45
C PRO A 101 -4.00 -19.71 19.94
N ASP A 102 -4.58 -20.08 21.09
CA ASP A 102 -4.49 -21.43 21.67
C ASP A 102 -5.23 -22.51 20.85
N GLY A 103 -5.89 -22.12 19.75
CA GLY A 103 -6.62 -22.99 18.83
C GLY A 103 -6.85 -22.37 17.46
N PHE A 104 -7.54 -23.08 16.57
CA PHE A 104 -7.83 -22.59 15.22
C PHE A 104 -8.78 -21.40 15.25
N ASP A 105 -8.28 -20.23 14.86
CA ASP A 105 -9.10 -19.04 14.63
C ASP A 105 -9.52 -18.98 13.16
N THR A 106 -10.83 -19.08 12.92
CA THR A 106 -11.42 -18.99 11.58
C THR A 106 -12.11 -17.66 11.32
N THR A 107 -11.93 -16.68 12.22
CA THR A 107 -12.61 -15.38 12.17
C THR A 107 -12.26 -14.64 10.88
N GLN A 108 -13.29 -14.05 10.26
CA GLN A 108 -13.15 -13.22 9.07
C GLN A 108 -13.93 -11.93 9.25
N THR A 109 -13.50 -10.89 8.55
CA THR A 109 -14.27 -9.65 8.41
C THR A 109 -14.34 -9.25 6.94
N VAL A 110 -15.37 -8.51 6.55
CA VAL A 110 -15.45 -7.93 5.21
C VAL A 110 -14.69 -6.61 5.21
N ALA A 111 -13.66 -6.52 4.36
CA ALA A 111 -12.83 -5.33 4.24
C ALA A 111 -12.58 -4.96 2.78
N SER A 112 -12.32 -3.67 2.54
CA SER A 112 -11.84 -3.16 1.26
C SER A 112 -10.36 -2.84 1.39
N ILE A 113 -9.50 -3.60 0.71
CA ILE A 113 -8.04 -3.55 0.86
C ILE A 113 -7.32 -3.53 -0.48
N PHE A 114 -6.09 -3.02 -0.48
CA PHE A 114 -5.20 -3.13 -1.63
C PHE A 114 -4.37 -4.42 -1.57
N LEU A 115 -4.45 -5.19 -2.66
CA LEU A 115 -3.66 -6.39 -2.90
C LEU A 115 -2.50 -6.05 -3.84
N LYS A 116 -1.25 -6.20 -3.36
CA LYS A 116 -0.04 -6.08 -4.19
C LYS A 116 0.04 -7.30 -5.11
N ARG A 117 0.12 -7.08 -6.41
CA ARG A 117 0.38 -8.16 -7.37
C ARG A 117 1.84 -8.60 -7.29
N LEU A 118 2.07 -9.87 -7.03
CA LEU A 118 3.43 -10.45 -6.93
C LEU A 118 3.86 -11.12 -8.23
N ALA A 119 2.97 -11.87 -8.87
CA ALA A 119 3.25 -12.58 -10.12
C ALA A 119 1.96 -12.80 -10.91
N THR A 120 2.07 -12.78 -12.23
CA THR A 120 0.98 -13.12 -13.16
C THR A 120 1.47 -14.23 -14.08
N GLY A 121 0.80 -15.37 -14.03
CA GLY A 121 0.95 -16.47 -14.99
C GLY A 121 -0.20 -16.49 -15.99
N GLU A 122 -0.23 -17.53 -16.83
CA GLU A 122 -1.25 -17.70 -17.87
C GLU A 122 -2.66 -17.90 -17.30
N HIS A 123 -2.77 -18.64 -16.20
CA HIS A 123 -4.07 -19.01 -15.60
C HIS A 123 -4.33 -18.37 -14.23
N LEU A 124 -3.27 -17.96 -13.53
CA LEU A 124 -3.33 -17.55 -12.13
C LEU A 124 -2.50 -16.30 -11.88
N THR A 125 -3.03 -15.41 -11.05
CA THR A 125 -2.28 -14.26 -10.51
C THR A 125 -2.16 -14.41 -8.99
N LEU A 126 -0.94 -14.25 -8.48
CA LEU A 126 -0.64 -14.25 -7.05
C LEU A 126 -0.59 -12.81 -6.54
N PHE A 127 -1.28 -12.57 -5.42
CA PHE A 127 -1.27 -11.30 -4.72
C PHE A 127 -0.88 -11.46 -3.25
N LYS A 128 -0.50 -10.34 -2.65
CA LYS A 128 -0.13 -10.21 -1.25
C LYS A 128 -0.82 -8.99 -0.63
N HIS A 129 -1.30 -9.17 0.60
CA HIS A 129 -1.70 -8.07 1.46
C HIS A 129 -0.97 -8.19 2.80
N ARG A 130 -0.51 -7.08 3.37
CA ARG A 130 0.08 -7.09 4.71
C ARG A 130 -0.48 -5.94 5.53
N ASP A 131 -1.05 -6.26 6.67
CA ASP A 131 -1.50 -5.29 7.67
C ASP A 131 -0.69 -5.45 8.96
N ASP A 132 -1.21 -4.91 10.07
CA ASP A 132 -0.69 -5.05 11.41
C ASP A 132 -0.91 -6.44 12.01
N ILE A 133 -1.90 -7.19 11.51
CA ILE A 133 -2.21 -8.54 11.96
C ILE A 133 -1.25 -9.54 11.33
N LYS A 134 -1.18 -9.58 10.00
CA LYS A 134 -0.39 -10.58 9.26
C LYS A 134 -0.17 -10.25 7.79
N THR A 135 0.59 -11.10 7.13
CA THR A 135 0.66 -11.17 5.67
C THR A 135 -0.31 -12.24 5.16
N ARG A 136 -1.20 -11.88 4.24
CA ARG A 136 -2.14 -12.75 3.55
C ARG A 136 -1.74 -12.87 2.08
N PHE A 137 -1.95 -14.04 1.51
CA PHE A 137 -1.76 -14.28 0.08
C PHE A 137 -3.10 -14.59 -0.57
N PHE A 138 -3.29 -14.12 -1.79
CA PHE A 138 -4.51 -14.34 -2.55
C PHE A 138 -4.15 -14.87 -3.94
N ILE A 139 -5.00 -15.70 -4.50
CA ILE A 139 -4.92 -16.12 -5.89
C ILE A 139 -6.20 -15.74 -6.63
N ALA A 140 -6.07 -15.38 -7.89
CA ALA A 140 -7.21 -15.21 -8.78
C ALA A 140 -6.95 -15.95 -10.09
N GLU A 141 -7.92 -16.74 -10.52
CA GLU A 141 -7.97 -17.24 -11.89
C GLU A 141 -8.30 -16.09 -12.87
N THR A 142 -8.06 -16.31 -14.15
CA THR A 142 -8.35 -15.32 -15.19
C THR A 142 -9.82 -14.87 -15.12
N ALA A 143 -10.02 -13.58 -14.88
CA ALA A 143 -11.33 -12.93 -14.73
C ALA A 143 -12.17 -13.36 -13.51
N ALA A 144 -11.58 -14.07 -12.54
CA ALA A 144 -12.21 -14.38 -11.26
C ALA A 144 -11.83 -13.36 -10.17
N GLU A 145 -12.67 -13.26 -9.14
CA GLU A 145 -12.33 -12.50 -7.93
C GLU A 145 -11.24 -13.22 -7.12
N PRO A 146 -10.31 -12.49 -6.47
CA PRO A 146 -9.29 -13.12 -5.63
C PRO A 146 -9.88 -13.89 -4.45
N ALA A 147 -9.34 -15.08 -4.22
CA ALA A 147 -9.58 -15.88 -3.04
C ALA A 147 -8.34 -15.89 -2.14
N GLU A 148 -8.54 -15.71 -0.83
CA GLU A 148 -7.47 -15.81 0.15
C GLU A 148 -6.97 -17.26 0.26
N LEU A 149 -5.66 -17.47 0.16
CA LEU A 149 -5.03 -18.74 0.47
C LEU A 149 -5.00 -18.93 1.98
N ARG A 150 -5.72 -19.96 2.45
CA ARG A 150 -5.82 -20.31 3.86
C ARG A 150 -5.27 -21.69 4.08
N TYR A 151 -4.54 -21.86 5.18
CA TYR A 151 -4.14 -23.19 5.64
C TYR A 151 -5.39 -23.89 6.22
N GLN A 152 -5.77 -25.04 5.66
CA GLN A 152 -6.78 -25.92 6.20
C GLN A 152 -6.09 -27.23 6.59
N THR A 153 -6.17 -27.61 7.85
CA THR A 153 -5.80 -28.95 8.36
C THR A 153 -6.96 -29.52 9.13
#